data_AF-A0A820KJ21-F1
#
_entry.id   AF-A0A820KJ21-F1
#
_cell.length_a   1.000
_cell.length_b   1.000
_cell.length_c   1.000
_cell.angle_alpha   90.00
_cell.angle_beta   90.00
_cell.angle_gamma   90.00
#
_symmetry.space_group_name_H-M   'P 1'
#
loop_
_entity.id
_entity.type
_entity.pdbx_description
1 polymer ?
#
loop_
_entity_poly.entity_id
_entity_poly.type
_entity_poly.pdbx_seq_one_letter_code
_entity_poly.pdbx_strand_id
1 'polypeptide(L)'
;MLKDLRKLTIADDPPLPDLQTSGNIAYSQSKIIGEQMATDIVKNSSKSIICARFGWINVYDQPGITWARTVWFSHCDVCLFIDKALQAPLYISETYFAMSNNHRLWVDLDDAKRDFDFVPQEAAEKLYNKRSIIV
;
A
#
# COMPACT_ATOMS: atom_id res chain seq x y z
N MET A 1 -16.04 14.32 -8.39
CA MET A 1 -16.79 13.06 -8.24
C MET A 1 -15.96 11.96 -7.57
N LEU A 2 -14.80 11.52 -8.11
CA LEU A 2 -13.96 10.53 -7.40
C LEU A 2 -13.25 11.08 -6.15
N LYS A 3 -12.80 12.35 -6.17
CA LYS A 3 -12.15 13.01 -5.02
C LYS A 3 -13.06 13.22 -3.82
N ASP A 4 -14.37 13.09 -4.02
CA ASP A 4 -15.39 13.32 -3.00
C ASP A 4 -15.84 12.01 -2.33
N LEU A 5 -15.33 10.85 -2.81
CA LEU A 5 -15.60 9.55 -2.21
C LEU A 5 -14.71 9.35 -0.98
N ARG A 6 -15.29 8.81 0.08
CA ARG A 6 -14.55 8.40 1.28
C ARG A 6 -13.55 7.31 0.91
N LYS A 7 -12.28 7.52 1.29
CA LYS A 7 -11.22 6.52 1.17
C LYS A 7 -11.34 5.48 2.29
N LEU A 8 -10.98 4.24 1.98
CA LEU A 8 -10.96 3.14 2.94
C LEU A 8 -9.72 3.27 3.84
N THR A 9 -9.93 3.37 5.15
CA THR A 9 -8.84 3.34 6.14
C THR A 9 -8.52 1.92 6.56
N ILE A 10 -7.41 1.71 7.26
CA ILE A 10 -7.05 0.40 7.81
C ILE A 10 -8.11 -0.11 8.80
N ALA A 11 -8.74 0.79 9.56
CA ALA A 11 -9.82 0.44 10.48
C ALA A 11 -11.10 -0.03 9.74
N ASP A 12 -11.30 0.43 8.51
CA ASP A 12 -12.44 0.02 7.68
C ASP A 12 -12.21 -1.32 6.97
N ASP A 13 -10.95 -1.75 6.83
CA ASP A 13 -10.53 -2.96 6.12
C ASP A 13 -9.97 -4.00 7.10
N PRO A 14 -10.84 -4.73 7.83
CA PRO A 14 -10.37 -5.79 8.71
C PRO A 14 -9.60 -6.83 7.87
N PRO A 15 -8.55 -7.45 8.43
CA PRO A 15 -7.76 -8.45 7.72
C PRO A 15 -8.63 -9.65 7.32
N LEU A 16 -9.08 -9.66 6.07
CA LEU A 16 -9.92 -10.71 5.50
C LEU A 16 -9.14 -11.43 4.38
N PRO A 17 -9.12 -12.78 4.38
CA PRO A 17 -8.43 -13.52 3.35
C PRO A 17 -9.18 -13.43 2.02
N ASP A 18 -8.45 -13.38 0.90
CA ASP A 18 -9.05 -13.58 -0.41
C ASP A 18 -9.51 -15.04 -0.55
N LEU A 19 -10.83 -15.23 -0.68
CA LEU A 19 -11.48 -16.53 -0.73
C LEU A 19 -11.62 -17.10 -2.16
N GLN A 20 -11.09 -16.42 -3.19
CA GLN A 20 -11.28 -16.84 -4.59
C GLN A 20 -10.65 -18.19 -4.92
N THR A 21 -9.45 -18.47 -4.39
CA THR A 21 -8.74 -19.72 -4.66
C THR A 21 -8.05 -20.23 -3.39
N SER A 22 -7.80 -21.54 -3.30
CA SER A 22 -7.06 -22.12 -2.16
C SER A 22 -5.66 -21.51 -2.00
N GLY A 23 -5.00 -21.18 -3.10
CA GLY A 23 -3.70 -20.49 -3.09
C GLY A 23 -3.80 -19.07 -2.53
N ASN A 24 -4.81 -18.30 -2.95
CA ASN A 24 -5.03 -16.94 -2.44
C ASN A 24 -5.44 -16.96 -0.95
N ILE A 25 -6.22 -17.96 -0.52
CA ILE A 25 -6.58 -18.14 0.90
C ILE A 25 -5.31 -18.33 1.73
N ALA A 26 -4.47 -19.31 1.38
CA ALA A 26 -3.26 -19.62 2.13
C ALA A 26 -2.27 -18.44 2.16
N TYR A 27 -2.08 -17.77 1.02
CA TYR A 27 -1.25 -16.58 0.94
C TYR A 27 -1.79 -15.46 1.84
N SER A 28 -3.08 -15.13 1.72
CA SER A 28 -3.69 -14.03 2.48
C SER A 28 -3.66 -14.32 3.98
N GLN A 29 -3.99 -15.54 4.40
CA GLN A 29 -3.89 -15.97 5.79
C GLN A 29 -2.47 -15.82 6.33
N SER A 30 -1.44 -16.16 5.54
CA SER A 30 -0.04 -16.00 5.97
C SER A 30 0.32 -14.53 6.26
N LYS A 31 -0.26 -13.58 5.51
CA LYS A 31 -0.04 -12.14 5.72
C LYS A 31 -0.80 -11.61 6.93
N ILE A 32 -2.04 -12.05 7.12
CA ILE A 32 -2.86 -11.71 8.30
C ILE A 32 -2.19 -12.20 9.58
N ILE A 33 -1.67 -13.43 9.59
CA ILE A 33 -0.91 -13.97 10.71
C ILE A 33 0.33 -13.09 10.98
N GLY A 34 1.03 -12.66 9.94
CA GLY A 34 2.16 -11.74 10.07
C GLY A 34 1.83 -10.41 10.73
N GLU A 35 0.71 -9.77 10.33
CA GLU A 35 0.23 -8.52 10.96
C GLU A 35 -0.11 -8.73 12.45
N GLN A 36 -0.74 -9.85 12.80
CA GLN A 36 -1.06 -10.17 14.19
C GLN A 36 0.21 -10.45 15.02
N MET A 37 1.17 -11.20 14.46
CA MET A 37 2.46 -11.44 15.11
C MET A 37 3.24 -10.15 15.34
N ALA A 38 3.20 -9.20 14.39
CA ALA A 38 3.81 -7.89 14.56
C ALA A 38 3.22 -7.15 15.77
N THR A 39 1.89 -7.13 15.88
CA THR A 39 1.18 -6.55 17.03
C THR A 39 1.65 -7.17 18.35
N ASP A 40 1.76 -8.49 18.41
CA ASP A 40 2.18 -9.19 19.62
C ASP A 40 3.65 -8.92 19.96
N ILE A 41 4.53 -8.85 18.97
CA ILE A 41 5.95 -8.54 19.17
C ILE A 41 6.14 -7.12 19.69
N VAL A 42 5.44 -6.14 19.11
CA VAL A 42 5.52 -4.73 19.53
C VAL A 42 5.02 -4.58 20.96
N LYS A 43 3.93 -5.25 21.35
CA LYS A 43 3.41 -5.21 22.73
C LYS A 43 4.36 -5.82 23.77
N ASN A 44 5.18 -6.80 23.38
CA ASN A 44 6.00 -7.58 24.30
C ASN A 44 7.51 -7.33 24.15
N SER A 45 7.93 -6.34 23.37
CA SER A 45 9.34 -6.02 23.16
C SER A 45 9.56 -4.52 22.89
N SER A 46 10.81 -4.09 22.82
CA SER A 46 11.19 -2.72 22.44
C SER A 46 11.31 -2.53 20.93
N LYS A 47 10.78 -3.47 20.13
CA LYS A 47 10.89 -3.43 18.66
C LYS A 47 9.75 -2.60 18.08
N SER A 48 10.07 -1.90 16.99
CA SER A 48 9.10 -1.23 16.14
C SER A 48 8.85 -2.08 14.89
N ILE A 49 7.59 -2.30 14.54
CA ILE A 49 7.22 -3.02 13.30
C ILE A 49 6.13 -2.24 12.58
N ILE A 50 6.43 -1.84 11.34
CA ILE A 50 5.46 -1.26 10.42
C ILE A 50 5.00 -2.36 9.46
N CYS A 51 3.70 -2.60 9.40
CA CYS A 51 3.10 -3.53 8.45
C CYS A 51 2.61 -2.79 7.21
N ALA A 52 3.11 -3.15 6.02
CA ALA A 52 2.72 -2.49 4.78
C ALA A 52 1.81 -3.40 3.93
N ARG A 53 0.57 -2.96 3.71
CA ARG A 53 -0.35 -3.54 2.72
C ARG A 53 -0.03 -2.96 1.36
N PHE A 54 0.97 -3.54 0.71
CA PHE A 54 1.38 -3.14 -0.63
C PHE A 54 0.25 -3.38 -1.64
N GLY A 55 0.07 -2.40 -2.52
CA GLY A 55 -0.68 -2.59 -3.75
C GLY A 55 0.02 -3.54 -4.72
N TRP A 56 -0.19 -3.32 -6.01
CA TRP A 56 0.35 -4.14 -7.07
C TRP A 56 1.71 -3.62 -7.56
N ILE A 57 2.76 -4.37 -7.24
CA ILE A 57 4.12 -4.20 -7.75
C ILE A 57 4.37 -5.27 -8.81
N ASN A 58 4.95 -4.89 -9.95
CA ASN A 58 5.26 -5.84 -11.03
C ASN A 58 6.63 -5.58 -11.64
N VAL A 59 7.15 -6.58 -12.36
CA VAL A 59 8.51 -6.58 -12.94
C VAL A 59 8.73 -5.50 -14.00
N TYR A 60 7.65 -5.00 -14.62
CA TYR A 60 7.74 -4.01 -15.70
C TYR A 60 7.63 -2.57 -15.21
N ASP A 61 7.40 -2.38 -13.90
CA ASP A 61 7.12 -1.09 -13.28
C ASP A 61 6.05 -0.27 -14.04
N GLN A 62 4.94 -0.94 -14.39
CA GLN A 62 3.85 -0.35 -15.16
C GLN A 62 2.49 -0.61 -14.52
N PRO A 63 1.54 0.34 -14.58
CA PRO A 63 0.25 0.24 -13.90
C PRO A 63 -0.76 -0.75 -14.50
N GLY A 64 -0.41 -1.44 -15.60
CA GLY A 64 -1.28 -2.41 -16.25
C GLY A 64 -2.58 -1.81 -16.81
N ILE A 65 -3.64 -2.62 -16.85
CA ILE A 65 -4.95 -2.25 -17.38
C ILE A 65 -6.05 -2.29 -16.31
N THR A 66 -7.04 -1.41 -16.46
CA THR A 66 -8.28 -1.40 -15.68
C THR A 66 -8.07 -1.29 -14.17
N TRP A 67 -8.32 -2.35 -13.41
CA TRP A 67 -8.30 -2.37 -11.95
C TRP A 67 -6.87 -2.27 -11.40
N ALA A 68 -5.89 -2.85 -12.10
CA ALA A 68 -4.49 -2.84 -11.67
C ALA A 68 -3.94 -1.41 -11.54
N ARG A 69 -4.51 -0.44 -12.27
CA ARG A 69 -4.14 0.97 -12.19
C ARG A 69 -4.58 1.63 -10.90
N THR A 70 -5.67 1.16 -10.28
CA THR A 70 -6.11 1.69 -8.99
C THR A 70 -5.14 1.23 -7.90
N VAL A 71 -4.53 0.06 -8.10
CA VAL A 71 -3.65 -0.56 -7.12
C VAL A 71 -2.15 -0.45 -7.36
N TRP A 72 -1.72 0.12 -8.48
CA TRP A 72 -0.31 0.13 -8.85
C TRP A 72 0.57 0.83 -7.81
N PHE A 73 1.74 0.25 -7.57
CA PHE A 73 2.76 0.79 -6.71
C PHE A 73 4.11 0.75 -7.44
N SER A 74 4.57 1.94 -7.86
CA SER A 74 5.80 2.09 -8.62
C SER A 74 7.02 1.65 -7.82
N HIS A 75 8.09 1.20 -8.48
CA HIS A 75 9.33 0.84 -7.79
C HIS A 75 9.92 2.05 -7.04
N CYS A 76 9.80 3.25 -7.61
CA CYS A 76 10.25 4.48 -6.96
C CYS A 76 9.50 4.74 -5.65
N ASP A 77 8.16 4.61 -5.65
CA ASP A 77 7.36 4.83 -4.45
C ASP A 77 7.51 3.70 -3.42
N VAL A 78 7.79 2.47 -3.86
CA VAL A 78 8.16 1.36 -2.97
C VAL A 78 9.44 1.70 -2.20
N CYS A 79 10.50 2.11 -2.92
CA CYS A 79 11.75 2.52 -2.29
C CYS A 79 11.54 3.71 -1.34
N LEU A 80 10.76 4.71 -1.76
CA LEU A 80 10.44 5.85 -0.92
C LEU A 80 9.69 5.45 0.35
N PHE A 81 8.69 4.58 0.25
CA PHE A 81 7.95 4.09 1.42
C PHE A 81 8.88 3.38 2.40
N ILE A 82 9.72 2.48 1.90
CA ILE A 82 10.67 1.73 2.74
C ILE A 82 11.66 2.68 3.40
N ASP A 83 12.24 3.63 2.65
CA ASP A 83 13.17 4.62 3.20
C ASP A 83 12.54 5.44 4.33
N LYS A 84 11.31 5.91 4.12
CA LYS A 84 10.56 6.67 5.13
C LYS A 84 10.18 5.84 6.34
N ALA A 85 9.73 4.60 6.14
CA ALA A 85 9.41 3.68 7.22
C ALA A 85 10.64 3.30 8.06
N LEU A 86 11.82 3.17 7.44
CA LEU A 86 13.08 2.90 8.16
C LEU A 86 13.55 4.09 9.00
N GLN A 87 13.19 5.32 8.61
CA GLN A 87 13.48 6.55 9.34
C GLN A 87 12.38 6.93 10.33
N ALA A 88 11.27 6.18 10.36
CA ALA A 88 10.15 6.46 11.24
C ALA A 88 10.57 6.34 12.73
N PRO A 89 10.04 7.21 13.61
CA PRO A 89 10.25 7.06 15.05
C PRO A 89 9.85 5.68 15.57
N LEU A 90 10.64 5.12 16.50
CA LEU A 90 10.43 3.76 17.03
C LEU A 90 9.12 3.54 17.81
N TYR A 91 8.37 4.60 18.12
CA TYR A 91 7.05 4.47 18.72
C TYR A 91 5.95 4.20 17.68
N ILE A 92 6.27 4.25 16.38
CA ILE A 92 5.33 4.05 15.29
C ILE A 92 5.35 2.59 14.86
N SER A 93 4.27 1.87 15.17
CA SER A 93 4.14 0.44 14.91
C SER A 93 2.72 0.08 14.52
N GLU A 94 2.33 0.51 13.32
CA GLU A 94 0.97 0.35 12.80
C GLU A 94 1.00 -0.31 11.41
N THR A 95 -0.20 -0.64 10.91
CA THR A 95 -0.40 -1.12 9.55
C THR A 95 -0.79 0.05 8.65
N TYR A 96 -0.24 0.10 7.43
CA TYR A 96 -0.50 1.15 6.44
C TYR A 96 -0.79 0.57 5.07
N PHE A 97 -1.68 1.23 4.32
CA PHE A 97 -1.75 1.02 2.88
C PHE A 97 -0.56 1.74 2.21
N ALA A 98 0.00 1.12 1.17
CA ALA A 98 1.20 1.62 0.51
C ALA A 98 1.11 1.41 -1.01
N MET A 99 0.89 2.53 -1.71
CA MET A 99 0.50 2.58 -3.13
C MET A 99 0.97 3.91 -3.74
N SER A 100 1.07 3.96 -5.07
CA SER A 100 1.32 5.22 -5.79
C SER A 100 0.11 6.15 -5.73
N ASN A 101 0.29 7.43 -6.08
CA ASN A 101 -0.77 8.44 -6.09
C ASN A 101 -1.72 8.31 -7.29
N ASN A 102 -2.28 7.11 -7.47
CA ASN A 102 -3.14 6.77 -8.59
C ASN A 102 -4.44 7.58 -8.53
N HIS A 103 -4.94 8.08 -9.66
CA HIS A 103 -6.16 8.92 -9.69
C HIS A 103 -7.39 8.19 -9.11
N ARG A 104 -7.44 6.87 -9.25
CA ARG A 104 -8.51 6.00 -8.73
C ARG A 104 -8.16 5.30 -7.42
N LEU A 105 -7.24 5.88 -6.64
CA LEU A 105 -6.88 5.39 -5.32
C LEU A 105 -8.11 5.37 -4.41
N TRP A 106 -8.43 4.19 -3.87
CA TRP A 106 -9.61 3.95 -3.03
C TRP A 106 -9.27 3.77 -1.54
N VAL A 107 -7.99 3.69 -1.20
CA VAL A 107 -7.50 3.60 0.17
C VAL A 107 -6.94 4.93 0.66
N ASP A 108 -6.89 5.07 1.98
CA ASP A 108 -6.25 6.19 2.65
C ASP A 108 -4.74 5.97 2.79
N LEU A 109 -3.96 6.98 2.43
CA LEU A 109 -2.50 7.02 2.58
C LEU A 109 -2.07 8.15 3.54
N ASP A 110 -3.02 8.93 4.07
CA ASP A 110 -2.74 10.09 4.91
C ASP A 110 -2.15 9.70 6.27
N ASP A 111 -2.42 8.48 6.74
CA ASP A 111 -1.78 7.92 7.94
C ASP A 111 -0.26 7.81 7.77
N ALA A 112 0.20 7.22 6.67
CA ALA A 112 1.62 7.07 6.37
C ALA A 112 2.31 8.43 6.16
N LYS A 113 1.58 9.37 5.55
CA LYS A 113 2.04 10.75 5.40
C LYS A 113 2.19 11.46 6.74
N ARG A 114 1.20 11.34 7.63
CA ARG A 114 1.21 11.98 8.95
C ARG A 114 2.29 11.40 9.84
N ASP A 115 2.44 10.08 9.81
CA ASP A 115 3.26 9.36 10.78
C ASP A 115 4.74 9.36 10.39
N PHE A 116 5.06 9.27 9.10
CA PHE A 116 6.46 9.22 8.62
C PHE A 116 6.72 9.91 7.28
N ASP A 117 5.92 10.93 6.92
CA ASP A 117 6.13 11.78 5.74
C ASP A 117 6.19 11.02 4.40
N PHE A 118 5.50 9.87 4.29
CA PHE A 118 5.36 9.19 3.02
C PHE A 118 4.36 9.92 2.11
N VAL A 119 4.86 10.48 1.01
CA VAL A 119 4.05 11.08 -0.06
C VAL A 119 4.47 10.47 -1.39
N PRO A 120 3.63 9.63 -2.02
CA PRO A 120 3.97 9.00 -3.29
C PRO A 120 4.16 10.03 -4.41
N GLN A 121 5.19 9.83 -5.22
CA GLN A 121 5.64 10.71 -6.29
C GLN A 121 5.16 10.24 -7.66
N GLU A 122 4.88 8.96 -7.86
CA GLU A 122 4.33 8.43 -9.11
C GLU A 122 2.82 8.25 -9.07
N ALA A 123 2.24 8.14 -10.27
CA ALA A 123 0.82 7.89 -10.48
C ALA A 123 0.60 7.10 -11.77
N ALA A 124 -0.29 6.13 -11.76
CA ALA A 124 -0.61 5.29 -12.92
C ALA A 124 -0.91 6.09 -14.20
N GLU A 125 -1.49 7.28 -14.06
CA GLU A 125 -1.91 8.14 -15.16
C GLU A 125 -0.75 8.82 -15.89
N LYS A 126 0.38 9.07 -15.21
CA LYS A 126 1.57 9.70 -15.82
C LYS A 126 2.14 8.86 -16.97
N LEU A 127 2.03 7.53 -16.87
CA LEU A 127 2.52 6.60 -17.87
C LEU A 127 1.50 6.34 -18.99
N TYR A 128 0.21 6.58 -18.74
CA TYR A 128 -0.84 6.48 -19.76
C TYR A 128 -0.74 7.61 -20.79
N ASN A 129 -0.58 8.85 -20.34
CA ASN A 129 -0.59 10.03 -21.22
C ASN A 129 0.63 10.13 -22.15
N LYS A 130 1.71 9.38 -21.89
CA LYS A 130 2.87 9.32 -22.80
C LYS A 130 2.64 8.51 -24.07
N ARG A 131 1.59 7.67 -24.14
CA ARG A 131 1.29 6.83 -25.32
C ARG A 131 0.26 7.44 -26.28
N SER A 132 -0.31 8.61 -25.96
CA SER A 132 -1.31 9.30 -26.80
C SER A 132 -0.73 10.37 -27.73
N ILE A 133 0.59 10.55 -27.77
CA ILE A 133 1.30 11.46 -28.68
C ILE A 133 2.15 10.63 -29.64
N ILE A 134 1.50 9.74 -30.38
CA ILE A 134 2.00 9.24 -31.67
C ILE A 134 0.75 9.18 -32.56
N VAL A 135 0.45 10.29 -33.21
CA VAL A 135 -0.46 10.39 -34.35
C VAL A 135 0.39 10.78 -35.55
#